data_AF-A0A124G159-F1
#
_entry.id   AF-A0A124G159-F1
#
_cell.length_a   1.000
_cell.length_b   1.000
_cell.length_c   1.000
_cell.angle_alpha   90.00
_cell.angle_beta   90.00
_cell.angle_gamma   90.00
#
_symmetry.space_group_name_H-M   'P 1'
#
loop_
_entity.id
_entity.type
_entity.pdbx_description
1 polymer ?
#
loop_
_entity_poly.entity_id
_entity_poly.type
_entity_poly.pdbx_seq_one_letter_code
_entity_poly.pdbx_strand_id
1 'polypeptide(L)'
;MVLSIIYFLLILTGIVVVHEFGHYLFSRLFGVRVIEFAIGMGPKLWSKKGKNTTFRINAFPIGGYVRPAGEDLDNIDSSVPANEQIQNKPAWQRFIIYFSGPAFSILLGFLILSLVAVVWGFQEVKIDKIEPGSPAAISGMMPGDRIVTVNGKTLIDNTRLSEAVATGDRIDLVVLRDGKEVEISLLPKLLPQEAFIVIGNTTGEPGAVLSSINGAAFNGDYVGYSGV
;
A
#
# COMPACT_ATOMS: atom_id res chain seq x y z
N MET A 1 6.65 -4.37 17.73
CA MET A 1 7.39 -3.19 17.21
C MET A 1 8.78 -3.54 16.70
N VAL A 2 9.68 -4.11 17.53
CA VAL A 2 11.05 -4.49 17.10
C VAL A 2 11.06 -5.44 15.90
N LEU A 3 10.23 -6.48 15.93
CA LEU A 3 10.12 -7.44 14.83
C LEU A 3 9.68 -6.77 13.51
N SER A 4 8.74 -5.83 13.57
CA SER A 4 8.28 -5.06 12.42
C SER A 4 9.41 -4.21 11.81
N ILE A 5 10.28 -3.63 12.65
CA ILE A 5 11.44 -2.87 12.20
C ILE A 5 12.46 -3.79 11.50
N ILE A 6 12.69 -4.99 12.04
CA ILE A 6 13.58 -5.98 11.42
C ILE A 6 13.05 -6.37 10.03
N TYR A 7 11.76 -6.69 9.92
CA TYR A 7 11.15 -7.02 8.62
C TYR A 7 11.20 -5.85 7.64
N PHE A 8 10.90 -4.64 8.11
CA PHE A 8 10.99 -3.43 7.30
C PHE A 8 12.40 -3.25 6.73
N LEU A 9 13.44 -3.35 7.58
CA LEU A 9 14.83 -3.23 7.14
C LEU A 9 15.19 -4.32 6.13
N LEU A 10 14.79 -5.57 6.37
CA LEU A 10 15.07 -6.69 5.45
C LEU A 10 14.44 -6.45 4.07
N ILE A 11 13.15 -6.08 4.03
CA ILE A 11 12.43 -5.79 2.79
C ILE A 11 13.06 -4.59 2.08
N LEU A 12 13.36 -3.51 2.80
CA LEU A 12 14.00 -2.32 2.25
C LEU A 12 15.36 -2.65 1.62
N THR A 13 16.22 -3.39 2.34
CA THR A 13 17.51 -3.84 1.79
C THR A 13 17.33 -4.71 0.57
N GLY A 14 16.38 -5.66 0.59
CA GLY A 14 16.10 -6.53 -0.55
C GLY A 14 15.69 -5.74 -1.79
N ILE A 15 14.79 -4.78 -1.64
CA ILE A 15 14.32 -3.91 -2.75
C ILE A 15 15.48 -3.06 -3.28
N VAL A 16 16.29 -2.47 -2.40
CA VAL A 16 17.43 -1.66 -2.82
C VAL A 16 18.50 -2.52 -3.52
N VAL A 17 18.80 -3.72 -3.04
CA VAL A 17 19.77 -4.60 -3.72
C VAL A 17 19.32 -4.90 -5.15
N VAL A 18 18.02 -5.13 -5.37
CA VAL A 18 17.47 -5.36 -6.71
C VAL A 18 17.43 -4.08 -7.54
N HIS A 19 17.22 -2.92 -6.91
CA HIS A 19 17.38 -1.59 -7.53
C HIS A 19 18.80 -1.41 -8.09
N GLU A 20 19.80 -1.57 -7.23
CA GLU A 20 21.21 -1.46 -7.61
C GLU A 20 21.57 -2.51 -8.66
N PHE A 21 21.01 -3.72 -8.55
CA PHE A 21 21.22 -4.76 -9.55
C PHE A 21 20.72 -4.36 -10.94
N GLY A 22 19.61 -3.62 -11.05
CA GLY A 22 19.13 -3.05 -12.32
C GLY A 22 20.19 -2.17 -12.99
N HIS A 23 20.69 -1.16 -12.26
CA HIS A 23 21.75 -0.27 -12.73
C HIS A 23 23.01 -1.04 -13.14
N TYR A 24 23.41 -2.00 -12.31
CA TYR A 24 24.57 -2.86 -12.57
C TYR A 24 24.40 -3.66 -13.85
N LEU A 25 23.27 -4.35 -14.01
CA LEU A 25 22.99 -5.22 -15.14
C LEU A 25 23.09 -4.45 -16.45
N PHE A 26 22.39 -3.33 -16.57
CA PHE A 26 22.40 -2.53 -17.81
C PHE A 26 23.73 -1.82 -18.05
N SER A 27 24.44 -1.41 -17.00
CA SER A 27 25.81 -0.92 -17.15
C SER A 27 26.70 -1.99 -17.80
N ARG A 28 26.64 -3.22 -17.30
CA ARG A 28 27.43 -4.34 -17.86
C ARG A 28 26.99 -4.71 -19.28
N LEU A 29 25.69 -4.72 -19.57
CA LEU A 29 25.15 -5.04 -20.90
C LEU A 29 25.58 -4.01 -21.96
N PHE A 30 25.62 -2.72 -21.63
CA PHE A 30 26.11 -1.69 -22.56
C PHE A 30 27.63 -1.52 -22.55
N GLY A 31 28.36 -2.42 -21.87
CA GLY A 31 29.81 -2.41 -21.81
C GLY A 31 30.38 -1.23 -21.03
N VAL A 32 29.63 -0.71 -20.05
CA VAL A 32 30.13 0.23 -19.05
C VAL A 32 30.81 -0.56 -17.93
N ARG A 33 31.99 -0.12 -17.52
CA ARG A 33 32.67 -0.70 -16.37
C ARG A 33 32.01 -0.22 -15.09
N VAL A 34 31.69 -1.15 -14.19
CA VAL A 34 31.21 -0.81 -12.85
C VAL A 34 32.36 -1.03 -11.89
N ILE A 35 32.85 0.03 -11.25
CA ILE A 35 34.01 -0.04 -10.37
C ILE A 35 33.64 -0.69 -9.03
N GLU A 36 32.48 -0.31 -8.48
CA GLU A 36 32.00 -0.82 -7.20
C GLU A 36 30.49 -1.10 -7.26
N PHE A 37 30.10 -2.22 -6.66
CA PHE A 37 28.72 -2.57 -6.35
C PHE A 37 28.64 -2.78 -4.84
N ALA A 38 27.92 -1.92 -4.13
CA ALA A 38 27.84 -1.94 -2.68
C ALA A 38 26.41 -2.16 -2.20
N ILE A 39 26.26 -3.10 -1.26
CA ILE A 39 25.02 -3.34 -0.51
C ILE A 39 25.16 -2.63 0.84
N GLY A 40 24.19 -1.76 1.16
CA GLY A 40 24.20 -0.96 2.38
C GLY A 40 25.11 0.27 2.29
N MET A 41 25.13 1.04 3.38
CA MET A 41 25.94 2.26 3.54
C MET A 41 26.90 2.17 4.75
N GLY A 42 27.89 3.06 4.77
CA GLY A 42 28.83 3.22 5.88
C GLY A 42 30.07 2.31 5.83
N PRO A 43 30.65 1.94 6.98
CA PRO A 43 31.92 1.21 7.03
C PRO A 43 31.79 -0.16 6.37
N LYS A 44 32.86 -0.55 5.67
CA LYS A 44 32.97 -1.82 4.96
C LYS A 44 33.01 -2.97 5.95
N LEU A 45 32.03 -3.87 5.89
CA LEU A 45 32.11 -5.14 6.63
C LEU A 45 32.86 -6.19 5.82
N TRP A 46 32.57 -6.25 4.52
CA TRP A 46 33.15 -7.25 3.63
C TRP A 46 33.31 -6.70 2.22
N SER A 47 34.31 -7.21 1.49
CA SER A 47 34.47 -6.92 0.07
C SER A 47 35.25 -7.99 -0.65
N LYS A 48 34.88 -8.20 -1.92
CA LYS A 48 35.53 -9.11 -2.84
C LYS A 48 35.77 -8.41 -4.18
N LYS A 49 37.03 -8.36 -4.59
CA LYS A 49 37.43 -7.84 -5.90
C LYS A 49 37.10 -8.88 -6.97
N GLY A 50 36.14 -8.56 -7.84
CA GLY A 50 35.90 -9.31 -9.07
C GLY A 50 36.86 -8.88 -10.18
N LYS A 51 36.58 -9.28 -11.43
CA LYS A 51 37.41 -8.90 -12.58
C LYS A 51 37.46 -7.38 -12.78
N ASN A 52 36.28 -6.79 -12.95
CA ASN A 52 36.13 -5.36 -13.27
C ASN A 52 35.31 -4.61 -12.21
N THR A 53 34.74 -5.32 -11.24
CA THR A 53 33.83 -4.77 -10.22
C THR A 53 34.22 -5.29 -8.85
N THR A 54 34.32 -4.39 -7.89
CA THR A 54 34.48 -4.73 -6.48
C THR A 54 33.09 -4.84 -5.84
N PHE A 55 32.75 -6.02 -5.32
CA PHE A 55 31.51 -6.22 -4.56
C PHE A 55 31.78 -5.91 -3.10
N ARG A 56 30.89 -5.17 -2.46
CA ARG A 56 31.05 -4.68 -1.10
C ARG A 56 29.76 -4.83 -0.30
N ILE A 57 29.89 -5.21 0.96
CA ILE A 57 28.79 -5.23 1.93
C ILE A 57 29.18 -4.27 3.07
N ASN A 58 28.31 -3.32 3.33
CA ASN A 58 28.50 -2.28 4.35
C ASN A 58 27.66 -2.56 5.60
N ALA A 59 28.00 -1.89 6.70
CA ALA A 59 27.40 -2.14 8.00
C ALA A 59 25.91 -1.78 8.09
N PHE A 60 25.49 -0.69 7.45
CA PHE A 60 24.12 -0.22 7.56
C PHE A 60 23.28 -0.73 6.39
N PRO A 61 22.20 -1.50 6.64
CA PRO A 61 21.34 -2.08 5.61
C PRO A 61 20.40 -1.05 4.93
N ILE A 62 20.64 0.24 5.18
CA ILE A 62 19.87 1.36 4.65
C ILE A 62 20.57 1.76 3.34
N GLY A 63 20.03 1.34 2.20
CA GLY A 63 20.54 1.75 0.89
C GLY A 63 21.58 0.81 0.25
N GLY A 64 22.27 1.33 -0.74
CA GLY A 64 23.25 0.67 -1.59
C GLY A 64 23.71 1.65 -2.67
N TYR A 65 24.72 1.29 -3.45
CA TYR A 65 25.08 2.07 -4.63
C TYR A 65 25.84 1.22 -5.66
N VAL A 66 25.63 1.57 -6.92
CA VAL A 66 26.48 1.18 -8.05
C VAL A 66 27.31 2.38 -8.47
N ARG A 67 28.61 2.16 -8.72
CA ARG A 67 29.50 3.18 -9.24
C ARG A 67 29.99 2.83 -10.65
N PRO A 68 29.31 3.28 -11.72
CA PRO A 68 29.79 3.19 -13.09
C PRO A 68 31.04 4.07 -13.30
N ALA A 69 31.92 3.64 -14.19
CA ALA A 69 33.09 4.43 -14.58
C ALA A 69 32.67 5.69 -15.35
N GLY A 70 33.28 6.83 -15.02
CA GLY A 70 32.99 8.12 -15.66
C GLY A 70 31.68 8.78 -15.22
N GLU A 71 31.08 8.33 -14.11
CA GLU A 71 29.96 9.04 -13.45
C GLU A 71 30.46 10.20 -12.57
N ASP A 72 31.60 10.02 -11.90
CA ASP A 72 32.29 11.07 -11.17
C ASP A 72 33.06 11.96 -12.16
N LEU A 73 32.50 13.14 -12.45
CA LEU A 73 33.05 14.10 -13.41
C LEU A 73 34.32 14.78 -12.88
N ASP A 74 34.47 14.85 -11.56
CA ASP A 74 35.59 15.53 -10.90
C ASP A 74 36.79 14.58 -10.72
N ASN A 75 36.55 13.26 -10.67
CA ASN A 75 37.59 12.23 -10.52
C ASN A 75 37.44 11.12 -11.58
N ILE A 76 37.61 11.47 -12.85
CA ILE A 76 37.61 10.49 -13.94
C ILE A 76 38.84 9.57 -13.80
N ASP A 77 38.58 8.28 -13.57
CA ASP A 77 39.62 7.26 -13.51
C ASP A 77 40.20 7.00 -14.92
N SER A 78 41.34 7.63 -15.20
CA SER A 78 42.09 7.49 -16.46
C SER A 78 42.59 6.07 -16.73
N SER A 79 42.55 5.16 -15.74
CA SER A 79 42.90 3.75 -15.95
C SER A 79 41.80 2.94 -16.65
N VAL A 80 40.58 3.49 -16.73
CA VAL A 80 39.45 2.84 -17.41
C VAL A 80 39.37 3.32 -18.86
N PRO A 81 39.37 2.41 -19.86
CA PRO A 81 39.22 2.78 -21.26
C PRO A 81 38.01 3.68 -21.52
N ALA A 82 38.18 4.71 -22.38
CA ALA A 82 37.12 5.70 -22.64
C ALA A 82 35.81 5.05 -23.10
N ASN A 83 35.87 4.01 -23.94
CA ASN A 83 34.70 3.27 -24.42
C ASN A 83 33.94 2.51 -23.31
N GLU A 84 34.54 2.31 -22.14
CA GLU A 84 33.91 1.66 -20.98
C GLU A 84 33.34 2.68 -19.97
N GLN A 85 33.47 3.98 -20.23
CA GLN A 85 32.94 5.04 -19.37
C GLN A 85 31.52 5.42 -19.79
N ILE A 86 30.64 5.66 -18.81
CA ILE A 86 29.22 5.96 -19.03
C ILE A 86 29.02 7.24 -19.85
N GLN A 87 29.88 8.24 -19.66
CA GLN A 87 29.85 9.52 -20.39
C GLN A 87 29.99 9.36 -21.91
N ASN A 88 30.74 8.34 -22.36
CA ASN A 88 30.98 8.07 -23.78
C ASN A 88 29.89 7.19 -24.41
N LYS A 89 28.86 6.80 -23.65
CA LYS A 89 27.71 6.06 -24.19
C LYS A 89 26.67 7.01 -24.78
N PRO A 90 25.92 6.57 -25.81
CA PRO A 90 24.74 7.30 -26.29
C PRO A 90 23.77 7.65 -25.15
N ALA A 91 23.10 8.79 -25.26
CA ALA A 91 22.20 9.29 -24.22
C ALA A 91 21.08 8.29 -23.86
N TRP A 92 20.56 7.54 -24.83
CA TRP A 92 19.52 6.53 -24.58
C TRP A 92 20.03 5.35 -23.75
N GLN A 93 21.29 4.95 -23.89
CA GLN A 93 21.88 3.89 -23.06
C GLN A 93 22.05 4.37 -21.62
N ARG A 94 22.54 5.60 -21.43
CA ARG A 94 22.63 6.24 -20.12
C ARG A 94 21.26 6.32 -19.46
N PHE A 95 20.25 6.75 -20.20
CA PHE A 95 18.88 6.81 -19.71
C PHE A 95 18.40 5.44 -19.23
N ILE A 96 18.57 4.37 -20.02
CA ILE A 96 18.17 3.02 -19.61
C ILE A 96 18.94 2.56 -18.36
N ILE A 97 20.24 2.85 -18.26
CA ILE A 97 21.02 2.54 -17.06
C ILE A 97 20.40 3.23 -15.84
N TYR A 98 20.17 4.54 -15.88
CA TYR A 98 19.58 5.27 -14.75
C TYR A 98 18.11 4.91 -14.47
N PHE A 99 17.35 4.52 -15.48
CA PHE A 99 15.96 4.11 -15.29
C PHE A 99 15.81 2.67 -14.79
N SER A 100 16.79 1.80 -15.09
CA SER A 100 16.70 0.37 -14.79
C SER A 100 16.60 0.06 -13.30
N GLY A 101 17.19 0.87 -12.41
CA GLY A 101 17.06 0.68 -10.96
C GLY A 101 15.61 0.78 -10.48
N PRO A 102 14.94 1.94 -10.67
CA PRO A 102 13.52 2.08 -10.35
C PRO A 102 12.63 1.03 -11.02
N ALA A 103 12.88 0.72 -12.29
CA ALA A 103 12.12 -0.30 -13.01
C ALA A 103 12.22 -1.69 -12.36
N PHE A 104 13.41 -2.09 -11.90
CA PHE A 104 13.63 -3.36 -11.23
C PHE A 104 13.00 -3.39 -9.83
N SER A 105 12.98 -2.27 -9.10
CA SER A 105 12.25 -2.17 -7.83
C SER A 105 10.75 -2.34 -8.03
N ILE A 106 10.15 -1.69 -9.03
CA ILE A 106 8.73 -1.85 -9.36
C ILE A 106 8.42 -3.28 -9.77
N LEU A 107 9.27 -3.88 -10.62
CA LEU A 107 9.10 -5.27 -11.04
C LEU A 107 9.14 -6.23 -9.85
N LEU A 108 10.12 -6.08 -8.95
CA LEU A 108 10.19 -6.89 -7.74
C LEU A 108 8.97 -6.70 -6.85
N GLY A 109 8.54 -5.45 -6.64
CA GLY A 109 7.34 -5.14 -5.87
C GLY A 109 6.09 -5.83 -6.44
N PHE A 110 5.91 -5.74 -7.76
CA PHE A 110 4.84 -6.44 -8.46
C PHE A 110 4.91 -7.97 -8.27
N LEU A 111 6.08 -8.57 -8.39
CA LEU A 111 6.28 -10.01 -8.18
C LEU A 111 5.98 -10.44 -6.73
N ILE A 112 6.47 -9.68 -5.75
CA ILE A 112 6.21 -9.95 -4.32
C ILE A 112 4.71 -9.83 -4.02
N LEU A 113 4.05 -8.75 -4.48
CA LEU A 113 2.63 -8.54 -4.25
C LEU A 113 1.78 -9.61 -4.96
N SER A 114 2.15 -10.00 -6.17
CA SER A 114 1.47 -11.08 -6.90
C SER A 114 1.61 -12.41 -6.17
N LEU A 115 2.82 -12.73 -5.68
CA LEU A 115 3.06 -13.94 -4.90
C LEU A 115 2.24 -13.94 -3.61
N VAL A 116 2.21 -12.81 -2.90
CA VAL A 116 1.39 -12.62 -1.70
C VAL A 116 -0.09 -12.86 -2.02
N ALA A 117 -0.60 -12.28 -3.10
CA ALA A 117 -1.99 -12.47 -3.50
C ALA A 117 -2.32 -13.94 -3.84
N VAL A 118 -1.39 -14.67 -4.45
CA VAL A 118 -1.57 -16.09 -4.77
C VAL A 118 -1.52 -16.97 -3.52
N VAL A 119 -0.62 -16.69 -2.57
CA VAL A 119 -0.40 -17.53 -1.39
C VAL A 119 -1.41 -17.25 -0.28
N TRP A 120 -1.75 -15.98 -0.03
CA TRP A 120 -2.64 -15.58 1.05
C TRP A 120 -4.06 -15.21 0.59
N GLY A 121 -4.30 -15.08 -0.71
CA GLY A 121 -5.59 -14.68 -1.24
C GLY A 121 -5.94 -13.22 -0.95
N PHE A 122 -7.20 -12.87 -1.20
CA PHE A 122 -7.73 -11.54 -0.90
C PHE A 122 -8.32 -11.49 0.50
N GLN A 123 -8.38 -10.29 1.10
CA GLN A 123 -9.04 -10.10 2.38
C GLN A 123 -10.53 -10.49 2.26
N GLU A 124 -10.96 -11.38 3.14
CA GLU A 124 -12.33 -11.89 3.13
C GLU A 124 -13.28 -10.88 3.77
N VAL A 125 -14.41 -10.60 3.10
CA VAL A 125 -15.47 -9.76 3.69
C VAL A 125 -16.32 -10.64 4.61
N LYS A 126 -15.93 -10.68 5.88
CA LYS A 126 -16.60 -11.49 6.92
C LYS A 126 -17.55 -10.63 7.74
N ILE A 127 -18.78 -11.12 7.93
CA ILE A 127 -19.76 -10.50 8.83
C ILE A 127 -19.35 -10.78 10.27
N ASP A 128 -19.02 -9.73 11.01
CA ASP A 128 -18.67 -9.84 12.43
C ASP A 128 -19.91 -9.87 13.33
N LYS A 129 -20.83 -8.92 13.12
CA LYS A 129 -22.06 -8.77 13.90
C LYS A 129 -23.22 -8.35 13.02
N ILE A 130 -24.42 -8.76 13.40
CA ILE A 130 -25.67 -8.35 12.77
C ILE A 130 -26.57 -7.70 13.83
N GLU A 131 -27.12 -6.54 13.49
CA GLU A 131 -28.06 -5.85 14.35
C GLU A 131 -29.45 -6.53 14.31
N PRO A 132 -30.09 -6.81 15.46
CA PRO A 132 -31.43 -7.38 15.50
C PRO A 132 -32.45 -6.50 14.75
N GLY A 133 -33.30 -7.12 13.94
CA GLY A 133 -34.33 -6.41 13.16
C GLY A 133 -33.82 -5.65 11.93
N SER A 134 -32.52 -5.67 11.65
CA SER A 134 -31.95 -5.11 10.42
C SER A 134 -32.34 -5.94 9.18
N PRO A 135 -32.26 -5.37 7.96
CA PRO A 135 -32.46 -6.14 6.72
C PRO A 135 -31.52 -7.35 6.59
N ALA A 136 -30.31 -7.22 7.14
CA ALA A 136 -29.34 -8.30 7.24
C ALA A 136 -29.85 -9.47 8.11
N ALA A 137 -30.45 -9.17 9.27
CA ALA A 137 -31.03 -10.21 10.14
C ALA A 137 -32.24 -10.88 9.49
N ILE A 138 -33.12 -10.09 8.87
CA ILE A 138 -34.37 -10.58 8.25
C ILE A 138 -34.08 -11.49 7.04
N SER A 139 -33.02 -11.18 6.29
CA SER A 139 -32.57 -11.99 5.14
C SER A 139 -31.88 -13.30 5.55
N GLY A 140 -31.66 -13.54 6.84
CA GLY A 140 -31.06 -14.78 7.34
C GLY A 140 -29.53 -14.81 7.25
N MET A 141 -28.87 -13.66 7.08
CA MET A 141 -27.42 -13.58 7.28
C MET A 141 -27.07 -13.89 8.75
N MET A 142 -25.87 -14.43 8.96
CA MET A 142 -25.37 -14.81 10.27
C MET A 142 -23.96 -14.25 10.51
N PRO A 143 -23.59 -13.94 11.76
CA PRO A 143 -22.19 -13.72 12.13
C PRO A 143 -21.33 -14.89 11.67
N GLY A 144 -20.20 -14.59 11.04
CA GLY A 144 -19.30 -15.58 10.45
C GLY A 144 -19.47 -15.81 8.96
N ASP A 145 -20.58 -15.39 8.36
CA ASP A 145 -20.79 -15.45 6.91
C ASP A 145 -19.70 -14.68 6.19
N ARG A 146 -19.12 -15.29 5.15
CA ARG A 146 -18.17 -14.62 4.25
C ARG A 146 -18.86 -14.27 2.95
N ILE A 147 -18.96 -13.00 2.62
CA ILE A 147 -19.57 -12.58 1.36
C ILE A 147 -18.60 -12.84 0.21
N VAL A 148 -19.03 -13.65 -0.76
CA VAL A 148 -18.23 -14.06 -1.93
C VAL A 148 -18.62 -13.27 -3.16
N THR A 149 -19.92 -13.03 -3.36
CA THR A 149 -20.41 -12.25 -4.50
C THR A 149 -21.51 -11.27 -4.09
N VAL A 150 -21.61 -10.20 -4.87
CA VAL A 150 -22.66 -9.17 -4.77
C VAL A 150 -23.20 -8.92 -6.18
N ASN A 151 -24.48 -9.16 -6.39
CA ASN A 151 -25.17 -9.04 -7.68
C ASN A 151 -24.44 -9.79 -8.82
N GLY A 152 -24.01 -11.02 -8.54
CA GLY A 152 -23.28 -11.88 -9.49
C GLY A 152 -21.82 -11.48 -9.75
N LYS A 153 -21.29 -10.44 -9.09
CA LYS A 153 -19.88 -10.02 -9.19
C LYS A 153 -19.10 -10.47 -7.97
N THR A 154 -17.92 -11.07 -8.18
CA THR A 154 -17.02 -11.44 -7.08
C THR A 154 -16.62 -10.22 -6.26
N LEU A 155 -16.70 -10.38 -4.95
CA LEU A 155 -16.32 -9.35 -3.99
C LEU A 155 -14.83 -9.46 -3.69
N ILE A 156 -14.06 -8.45 -4.09
CA ILE A 156 -12.60 -8.36 -3.87
C ILE A 156 -12.28 -7.40 -2.72
N ASP A 157 -13.18 -6.45 -2.47
CA ASP A 157 -13.06 -5.42 -1.45
C ASP A 157 -14.44 -5.04 -0.88
N ASN A 158 -14.44 -4.28 0.22
CA ASN A 158 -15.67 -3.77 0.83
C ASN A 158 -16.33 -2.66 0.00
N THR A 159 -15.60 -2.01 -0.91
CA THR A 159 -16.12 -0.86 -1.68
C THR A 159 -17.31 -1.28 -2.52
N ARG A 160 -17.22 -2.41 -3.21
CA ARG A 160 -18.34 -2.93 -4.02
C ARG A 160 -19.59 -3.25 -3.21
N LEU A 161 -19.42 -3.77 -2.00
CA LEU A 161 -20.55 -4.04 -1.11
C LEU A 161 -21.20 -2.74 -0.67
N SER A 162 -20.41 -1.75 -0.26
CA SER A 162 -20.88 -0.42 0.12
C SER A 162 -21.60 0.29 -1.03
N GLU A 163 -21.07 0.21 -2.26
CA GLU A 163 -21.71 0.76 -3.46
C GLU A 163 -23.07 0.12 -3.73
N ALA A 164 -23.15 -1.22 -3.65
CA ALA A 164 -24.41 -1.93 -3.84
C ALA A 164 -25.45 -1.52 -2.78
N VAL A 165 -25.05 -1.44 -1.51
CA VAL A 165 -25.90 -1.01 -0.39
C VAL A 165 -26.37 0.44 -0.56
N ALA A 166 -25.51 1.33 -1.06
CA ALA A 166 -25.81 2.74 -1.22
C ALA A 166 -26.90 3.01 -2.27
N THR A 167 -27.11 2.11 -3.23
CA THR A 167 -28.21 2.26 -4.21
C THR A 167 -29.59 2.18 -3.57
N GLY A 168 -29.72 1.46 -2.45
CA GLY A 168 -31.02 1.15 -1.83
C GLY A 168 -31.84 0.09 -2.57
N ASP A 169 -31.36 -0.41 -3.71
CA ASP A 169 -32.01 -1.46 -4.48
C ASP A 169 -31.79 -2.84 -3.85
N ARG A 170 -32.59 -3.84 -4.27
CA ARG A 170 -32.40 -5.23 -3.87
C ARG A 170 -31.00 -5.71 -4.24
N ILE A 171 -30.35 -6.39 -3.30
CA ILE A 171 -29.01 -6.96 -3.47
C ILE A 171 -29.11 -8.48 -3.32
N ASP A 172 -28.51 -9.19 -4.27
CA ASP A 172 -28.34 -10.63 -4.21
C ASP A 172 -26.89 -10.95 -3.83
N LEU A 173 -26.72 -11.62 -2.71
CA LEU A 173 -25.44 -12.02 -2.14
C LEU A 173 -25.26 -13.52 -2.25
N VAL A 174 -24.04 -13.97 -2.49
CA VAL A 174 -23.63 -15.35 -2.20
C VAL A 174 -22.67 -15.29 -1.02
N VAL A 175 -23.02 -15.98 0.06
CA VAL A 175 -22.17 -16.09 1.24
C VAL A 175 -21.66 -17.51 1.41
N LEU A 176 -20.43 -17.65 1.89
CA LEU A 176 -19.86 -18.93 2.30
C LEU A 176 -20.11 -19.12 3.79
N ARG A 177 -20.96 -20.09 4.13
CA ARG A 177 -21.30 -20.49 5.50
C ARG A 177 -20.89 -21.94 5.71
N ASP A 178 -19.97 -22.19 6.64
CA ASP A 178 -19.42 -23.52 6.92
C ASP A 178 -18.92 -24.26 5.65
N GLY A 179 -18.34 -23.49 4.72
CA GLY A 179 -17.81 -24.01 3.45
C GLY A 179 -18.87 -24.28 2.38
N LYS A 180 -20.14 -23.94 2.61
CA LYS A 180 -21.22 -24.05 1.62
C LYS A 180 -21.65 -22.67 1.14
N GLU A 181 -21.92 -22.55 -0.15
CA GLU A 181 -22.50 -21.34 -0.72
C GLU A 181 -23.99 -21.27 -0.37
N VAL A 182 -24.41 -20.11 0.13
CA VAL A 182 -25.80 -19.79 0.49
C VAL A 182 -26.16 -18.50 -0.23
N GLU A 183 -27.22 -18.54 -1.03
CA GLU A 183 -27.78 -17.36 -1.69
C GLU A 183 -28.66 -16.58 -0.71
N ILE A 184 -28.43 -15.28 -0.60
CA ILE A 184 -29.16 -14.38 0.29
C ILE A 184 -29.55 -13.14 -0.49
N SER A 185 -30.84 -12.88 -0.61
CA SER A 185 -31.34 -11.62 -1.14
C SER A 185 -31.81 -10.71 0.00
N LEU A 186 -31.43 -9.44 -0.04
CA LEU A 186 -31.90 -8.45 0.93
C LEU A 186 -32.19 -7.10 0.27
N LEU A 187 -33.09 -6.34 0.86
CA LEU A 187 -33.38 -4.96 0.49
C LEU A 187 -32.76 -4.02 1.54
N PRO A 188 -31.73 -3.24 1.21
CA PRO A 188 -31.12 -2.30 2.13
C PRO A 188 -32.15 -1.28 2.63
N LYS A 189 -32.05 -0.91 3.91
CA LYS A 189 -32.78 0.22 4.47
C LYS A 189 -31.82 1.38 4.56
N LEU A 190 -31.97 2.37 3.67
CA LEU A 190 -31.20 3.61 3.76
C LEU A 190 -31.64 4.38 5.00
N LEU A 191 -30.68 4.70 5.86
CA LEU A 191 -30.92 5.57 7.00
C LEU A 191 -30.81 7.03 6.54
N PRO A 192 -31.63 7.94 7.09
CA PRO A 192 -31.44 9.37 6.85
C PRO A 192 -30.04 9.79 7.31
N GLN A 193 -29.45 10.78 6.64
CA GLN A 193 -28.20 11.37 7.12
C GLN A 193 -28.44 12.03 8.48
N GLU A 194 -27.83 11.48 9.51
CA GLU A 194 -27.78 12.10 10.83
C GLU A 194 -26.52 12.96 10.92
N ALA A 195 -26.69 14.24 11.25
CA ALA A 195 -25.58 15.13 11.55
C ALA A 195 -25.46 15.29 13.06
N PHE A 196 -24.31 14.91 13.62
CA PHE A 196 -23.98 15.19 15.02
C PHE A 196 -23.34 16.58 15.12
N ILE A 197 -24.03 17.54 15.73
CA ILE A 197 -23.47 18.86 16.04
C ILE A 197 -22.93 18.82 17.47
N VAL A 198 -21.62 19.01 17.64
CA VAL A 198 -21.00 19.15 18.96
C VAL A 198 -20.91 20.63 19.29
N ILE A 199 -21.68 21.08 20.29
CA ILE A 199 -21.62 22.45 20.81
C ILE A 199 -20.56 22.49 21.91
N GLY A 200 -19.40 23.08 21.64
CA GLY A 200 -18.26 23.07 22.56
C GLY A 200 -18.43 23.93 23.82
N ASN A 201 -19.03 25.12 23.69
CA ASN A 201 -19.39 25.99 24.80
C ASN A 201 -20.78 26.59 24.54
N THR A 202 -21.64 26.61 25.55
CA THR A 202 -22.95 27.26 25.48
C THR A 202 -23.15 28.16 26.70
N THR A 203 -23.82 29.29 26.52
CA THR A 203 -24.20 30.22 27.59
C THR A 203 -25.68 30.53 27.43
N GLY A 204 -26.46 30.43 28.50
CA GLY A 204 -27.89 30.70 28.45
C GLY A 204 -28.52 30.58 29.84
N GLU A 205 -29.83 30.80 29.90
CA GLU A 205 -30.59 30.61 31.13
C GLU A 205 -30.96 29.12 31.32
N PRO A 206 -30.89 28.59 32.56
CA PRO A 206 -31.36 27.24 32.84
C PRO A 206 -32.80 27.02 32.40
N GLY A 207 -33.03 25.97 31.60
CA GLY A 207 -34.36 25.63 31.06
C GLY A 207 -34.69 26.26 29.70
N ALA A 208 -33.82 27.10 29.14
CA ALA A 208 -33.99 27.60 27.79
C ALA A 208 -33.76 26.50 26.74
N VAL A 209 -34.60 26.48 25.70
CA VAL A 209 -34.52 25.56 24.55
C VAL A 209 -33.66 26.19 23.46
N LEU A 210 -32.78 25.40 22.83
CA LEU A 210 -31.99 25.85 21.68
C LEU A 210 -32.93 26.12 20.49
N SER A 211 -33.08 27.40 20.11
CA SER A 211 -33.99 27.82 19.04
C SER A 211 -33.28 28.20 17.73
N SER A 212 -31.97 28.43 17.75
CA SER A 212 -31.20 28.77 16.54
C SER A 212 -29.72 28.41 16.64
N ILE A 213 -29.08 28.16 15.49
CA ILE A 213 -27.63 27.95 15.33
C ILE A 213 -27.15 28.88 14.22
N ASN A 214 -26.17 29.75 14.50
CA ASN A 214 -25.64 30.75 13.55
C ASN A 214 -26.73 31.60 12.86
N GLY A 215 -27.79 31.95 13.58
CA GLY A 215 -28.89 32.78 13.06
C GLY A 215 -29.92 32.02 12.21
N ALA A 216 -29.74 30.73 11.96
CA ALA A 216 -30.75 29.87 11.35
C ALA A 216 -31.61 29.21 12.44
N ALA A 217 -32.93 29.17 12.23
CA ALA A 217 -33.86 28.49 13.14
C ALA A 217 -33.51 26.99 13.25
N PHE A 218 -33.49 26.48 14.48
CA PHE A 218 -33.24 25.08 14.77
C PHE A 218 -34.52 24.43 15.32
N ASN A 219 -35.07 23.46 14.58
CA ASN A 219 -36.30 22.73 14.91
C ASN A 219 -36.07 21.21 15.04
N GLY A 220 -34.85 20.78 15.40
CA GLY A 220 -34.51 19.37 15.55
C GLY A 220 -34.83 18.82 16.94
N ASP A 221 -35.15 17.53 17.04
CA ASP A 221 -35.17 16.81 18.31
C ASP A 221 -33.76 16.79 18.91
N TYR A 222 -33.63 17.10 20.20
CA TYR A 222 -32.35 17.06 20.91
C TYR A 222 -32.44 16.21 22.17
N VAL A 223 -31.40 15.40 22.40
CA VAL A 223 -31.18 14.68 23.65
C VAL A 223 -29.88 15.22 24.24
N GLY A 224 -30.00 16.01 25.31
CA GLY A 224 -28.85 16.57 26.00
C GLY A 224 -28.22 15.53 26.92
N TYR A 225 -26.92 15.26 26.74
CA TYR A 225 -26.11 14.50 27.69
C TYR A 225 -25.15 15.47 28.38
N SER A 226 -25.33 15.73 29.68
CA SER A 226 -24.29 16.46 30.44
C SER A 226 -23.22 15.47 30.87
N GLY A 227 -22.02 15.58 30.30
CA GLY A 227 -20.83 15.01 30.91
C GLY A 227 -20.53 15.78 32.19
N VAL A 228 -20.54 15.09 33.33
CA VAL A 228 -19.97 15.59 34.58
C VAL A 228 -18.45 15.60 34.47
#